data_AF-A0A3D2N3D8-F1
#
_entry.id   AF-A0A3D2N3D8-F1
#
_cell.length_a   1.000
_cell.length_b   1.000
_cell.length_c   1.000
_cell.angle_alpha   90.00
_cell.angle_beta   90.00
_cell.angle_gamma   90.00
#
_symmetry.space_group_name_H-M   'P 1'
#
loop_
_entity.id
_entity.type
_entity.pdbx_description
1 polymer ?
#
loop_
_entity_poly.entity_id
_entity_poly.type
_entity_poly.pdbx_seq_one_letter_code
_entity_poly.pdbx_strand_id
1 'polypeptide(L)' 'DLRAMVDVKSSWFLLDSRVDIADRERRLYSVLHRQGRAISIVHRTEGEL' A
#
# COMPACT_ATOMS: atom_id res chain seq x y z
N ASP A 1 25.16 8.77 3.61
CA ASP A 1 24.97 9.62 2.42
C ASP A 1 23.54 9.42 1.92
N LEU A 2 22.70 10.46 1.99
CA LEU A 2 21.29 10.43 1.59
C LEU A 2 21.10 10.03 0.11
N ARG A 3 22.09 10.31 -0.74
CA ARG A 3 22.05 9.95 -2.16
C ARG A 3 22.00 8.44 -2.38
N ALA A 4 22.59 7.66 -1.48
CA ALA A 4 22.55 6.19 -1.53
C ALA A 4 21.19 5.61 -1.10
N MET A 5 20.29 6.43 -0.54
CA MET A 5 18.95 6.02 -0.11
C MET A 5 17.85 6.35 -1.14
N VAL A 6 18.20 7.06 -2.21
CA VAL A 6 17.27 7.43 -3.28
C VAL A 6 17.46 6.46 -4.46
N ASP A 7 16.38 5.85 -4.90
CA ASP A 7 16.36 4.94 -6.06
C ASP A 7 15.20 5.36 -6.99
N VAL A 8 15.33 5.00 -8.26
CA VAL A 8 14.28 5.15 -9.29
C VAL A 8 13.25 4.02 -9.23
N LYS A 9 13.48 3.01 -8.38
CA LYS A 9 12.60 1.86 -8.17
C LYS A 9 12.03 1.87 -6.75
N SER A 10 10.77 1.43 -6.64
CA SER A 10 10.16 1.14 -5.34
C SER A 10 9.91 -0.36 -5.15
N SER A 11 10.07 -0.80 -3.90
CA SER A 11 9.56 -2.06 -3.39
C SER A 11 8.37 -1.87 -2.45
N TRP A 12 7.97 -0.62 -2.19
CA TRP A 12 6.88 -0.25 -1.29
C TRP A 12 5.78 0.48 -2.06
N PHE A 13 4.54 0.05 -1.86
CA PHE A 13 3.39 0.59 -2.58
C PHE A 13 2.21 0.77 -1.63
N LEU A 14 1.42 1.81 -1.86
CA LEU A 14 0.14 2.00 -1.21
C LEU A 14 -0.97 1.57 -2.16
N LEU A 15 -1.78 0.60 -1.75
CA LEU A 15 -3.02 0.22 -2.44
C LEU A 15 -4.19 0.92 -1.74
N ASP A 16 -4.84 1.84 -2.45
CA ASP A 16 -6.13 2.46 -2.08
C ASP A 16 -7.25 1.69 -2.77
N SER A 17 -8.06 0.98 -1.97
CA SER A 17 -9.21 0.21 -2.44
C SER A 17 -10.50 0.83 -1.93
N ARG A 18 -11.47 1.04 -2.83
CA ARG A 18 -12.84 1.45 -2.51
C ARG A 18 -13.78 0.27 -2.66
N VAL A 19 -14.66 0.07 -1.67
CA VAL A 19 -15.64 -1.02 -1.66
C VAL A 19 -16.98 -0.48 -1.19
N ASP A 20 -18.03 -0.80 -1.95
CA ASP A 20 -19.42 -0.48 -1.58
C ASP A 20 -20.03 -1.66 -0.81
N ILE A 21 -20.46 -1.42 0.43
CA ILE A 21 -21.08 -2.43 1.29
C ILE A 21 -22.36 -1.85 1.89
N ALA A 22 -23.51 -2.44 1.56
CA ALA A 22 -24.82 -2.02 2.06
C ALA A 22 -25.04 -0.49 1.93
N ASP A 23 -24.83 0.02 0.71
CA ASP A 23 -24.94 1.43 0.34
C ASP A 23 -23.99 2.38 1.10
N ARG A 24 -22.90 1.85 1.65
CA ARG A 24 -21.81 2.63 2.27
C ARG A 24 -20.50 2.38 1.55
N GLU A 25 -19.87 3.44 1.04
CA GLU A 25 -18.49 3.37 0.55
C GLU A 25 -17.54 3.19 1.74
N ARG A 26 -16.63 2.22 1.65
CA ARG A 26 -15.50 2.06 2.56
C ARG A 26 -14.18 2.17 1.81
N ARG A 27 -13.19 2.71 2.49
CA ARG A 27 -11.80 2.79 2.02
C ARG A 27 -10.90 1.89 2.83
N LEU A 28 -10.05 1.16 2.13
CA LEU A 28 -9.05 0.27 2.69
C LEU A 28 -7.69 0.65 2.13
N TYR A 29 -6.76 0.98 3.00
CA TYR A 29 -5.37 1.24 2.66
C TYR A 29 -4.52 0.03 3.02
N SER A 30 -3.76 -0.50 2.06
CA SER A 30 -2.80 -1.59 2.30
C SER A 30 -1.39 -1.17 1.89
N VAL A 31 -0.43 -1.29 2.81
CA VAL A 31 0.99 -1.13 2.49
C VAL A 31 1.51 -2.45 1.96
N LEU A 32 1.95 -2.46 0.71
CA LEU A 32 2.51 -3.62 0.03
C LEU A 32 4.02 -3.57 0.03
N HIS A 33 4.66 -4.71 0.26
CA HIS A 33 6.09 -4.90 0.07
C HIS A 33 6.34 -5.95 -1.01
N ARG A 34 7.13 -5.58 -2.02
CA ARG A 34 7.50 -6.44 -3.15
C ARG A 34 8.91 -6.99 -2.97
N GLN A 35 9.04 -8.30 -2.90
CA GLN A 35 10.32 -9.01 -2.82
C GLN A 35 10.50 -9.87 -4.09
N GLY A 36 11.23 -9.32 -5.06
CA GLY A 36 11.33 -9.92 -6.39
C GLY A 36 9.99 -9.91 -7.11
N ARG A 37 9.42 -11.11 -7.32
CA ARG A 37 8.07 -11.31 -7.91
C ARG A 37 6.98 -11.54 -6.86
N ALA A 38 7.36 -11.73 -5.59
CA ALA A 38 6.42 -11.91 -4.50
C ALA A 38 5.92 -10.55 -3.98
N ILE A 39 4.64 -10.48 -3.59
CA ILE A 39 4.00 -9.31 -2.99
C ILE A 39 3.36 -9.75 -1.67
N SER A 40 3.62 -9.00 -0.60
CA SER A 40 3.01 -9.20 0.72
C SER A 40 2.38 -7.91 1.23
N ILE A 41 1.40 -8.05 2.12
CA ILE A 41 0.78 -6.92 2.83
C ILE A 41 1.46 -6.80 4.18
N VAL A 42 2.05 -5.63 4.45
CA VAL A 42 2.75 -5.35 5.71
C VAL A 42 1.84 -4.67 6.72
N HIS A 43 0.92 -3.83 6.24
CA HIS A 43 -0.04 -3.14 7.08
C HIS A 43 -1.36 -2.92 6.33
N ARG A 44 -2.46 -2.87 7.07
CA ARG A 44 -3.80 -2.58 6.56
C ARG A 44 -4.56 -1.72 7.57
N THR A 45 -5.19 -0.66 7.06
CA THR A 45 -6.09 0.18 7.86
C THR A 45 -7.38 0.45 7.07
N GLU A 46 -8.51 0.46 7.79
CA GLU A 46 -9.80 0.92 7.29
C GLU A 46 -9.97 2.40 7.69
N GLY A 47 -10.30 3.29 6.75
CA GLY A 47 -10.42 4.74 7.03
C GLY A 47 -9.12 5.53 6.86
N GLU A 48 -9.09 6.79 7.31
CA GLU A 48 -7.99 7.76 7.04
C GLU A 48 -6.65 7.38 7.70
N LEU A 49 -5.55 7.70 7.00
CA LEU A 49 -4.15 7.50 7.41
C LEU A 49 -3.65 8.58 8.37
#